data_AF-A0A086L7L7-F1
#
_entry.id   AF-A0A086L7L7-F1
#
_cell.length_a   1.000
_cell.length_b   1.000
_cell.length_c   1.000
_cell.angle_alpha   90.00
_cell.angle_beta   90.00
_cell.angle_gamma   90.00
#
_symmetry.space_group_name_H-M   'P 1'
#
loop_
_entity.id
_entity.type
_entity.pdbx_description
1 polymer ?
#
loop_
_entity_poly.entity_id
_entity_poly.type
_entity_poly.pdbx_seq_one_letter_code
_entity_poly.pdbx_strand_id
1 'polypeptide(L)'
;MQGSAAEADRGAAFGSLFPPRPEPSLLLSVVAAVTVLVCALHWMLKNRASGKSFFLWSAELATPFLDKSRKKLVLVDKITISPNTFKFRFRLECPSQSLGLPVGKHLKLFAPAPKGTVPGHWNKVPDTEADLVEIERKYTPITGDEVKGYVDLVIKVYRKGELAQFPDGGKMSQYLDSLHPGDQVDVMGPFGLIEYLGNGEFQVNRRVLKKKHIGMVAGGTGVTPMFQLLSSILRTGGDKTTVSLLFANRTEEDILLRD
;
A
#
# COMPACT_ATOMS: atom_id res chain seq x y z
N MET A 1 -48.23 66.21 -31.68
CA MET A 1 -48.05 65.35 -32.88
C MET A 1 -47.92 63.93 -32.36
N GLN A 2 -49.03 63.17 -32.25
CA GLN A 2 -49.46 62.12 -33.20
C GLN A 2 -48.32 61.13 -33.51
N GLY A 3 -48.37 59.81 -33.31
CA GLY A 3 -49.42 58.86 -32.93
C GLY A 3 -49.05 57.46 -33.49
N SER A 4 -49.67 56.41 -32.93
CA SER A 4 -50.00 55.12 -33.58
C SER A 4 -49.01 53.92 -33.61
N ALA A 5 -49.32 52.96 -32.75
CA ALA A 5 -49.74 51.56 -32.99
C ALA A 5 -48.93 50.53 -33.82
N ALA A 6 -49.02 49.31 -33.31
CA ALA A 6 -48.45 48.03 -33.73
C ALA A 6 -49.06 47.43 -35.01
N GLU A 7 -48.35 46.51 -35.66
CA GLU A 7 -48.99 45.35 -36.32
C GLU A 7 -48.04 44.15 -36.41
N ALA A 8 -48.60 42.97 -36.16
CA ALA A 8 -47.96 41.66 -36.19
C ALA A 8 -48.11 41.04 -37.59
N ASP A 9 -47.11 40.28 -38.04
CA ASP A 9 -47.28 39.42 -39.21
C ASP A 9 -47.15 37.93 -38.82
N ARG A 10 -48.22 37.20 -39.09
CA ARG A 10 -48.38 35.76 -38.89
C ARG A 10 -48.31 35.10 -40.27
N GLY A 11 -47.16 34.53 -40.62
CA GLY A 11 -47.03 33.62 -41.76
C GLY A 11 -47.03 32.17 -41.30
N ALA A 12 -48.19 31.50 -41.36
CA ALA A 12 -48.30 30.05 -41.30
C ALA A 12 -48.71 29.53 -42.69
N ALA A 13 -47.88 28.67 -43.31
CA ALA A 13 -48.30 27.90 -44.47
C ALA A 13 -47.55 26.56 -44.59
N PHE A 14 -48.34 25.48 -44.54
CA PHE A 14 -48.21 24.20 -45.22
C PHE A 14 -47.00 23.28 -44.93
N GLY A 15 -47.27 22.25 -44.12
CA GLY A 15 -46.47 21.03 -44.04
C GLY A 15 -46.60 20.16 -45.31
N SER A 16 -45.44 19.69 -45.79
CA SER A 16 -45.33 18.69 -46.85
C SER A 16 -45.58 17.28 -46.29
N LEU A 17 -46.47 16.53 -46.95
CA LEU A 17 -47.00 15.22 -46.54
C LEU A 17 -46.13 14.02 -46.99
N PHE A 18 -44.81 14.16 -47.08
CA PHE A 18 -43.90 13.05 -47.40
C PHE A 18 -42.71 13.01 -46.42
N PRO A 19 -42.34 11.84 -45.87
CA PRO A 19 -41.13 11.74 -45.07
C PRO A 19 -39.91 12.10 -45.93
N PRO A 20 -38.91 12.82 -45.38
CA PRO A 20 -37.71 13.17 -46.12
C PRO A 20 -37.01 11.88 -46.58
N ARG A 21 -36.65 11.80 -47.88
CA ARG A 21 -35.77 10.73 -48.36
C ARG A 21 -34.42 10.89 -47.63
N PRO A 22 -33.83 9.81 -47.11
CA PRO A 22 -32.55 9.90 -46.42
C PRO A 22 -31.48 10.48 -47.36
N GLU A 23 -30.78 11.50 -46.88
CA GLU A 23 -29.63 12.14 -47.52
C GLU A 23 -28.61 11.06 -47.95
N PRO A 24 -28.10 11.08 -49.19
CA PRO A 24 -27.21 10.04 -49.72
C PRO A 24 -25.91 9.84 -48.91
N SER A 25 -25.47 10.86 -48.16
CA SER A 25 -24.32 10.80 -47.23
C SER A 25 -24.57 9.91 -46.01
N LEU A 26 -25.81 9.90 -45.49
CA LEU A 26 -26.22 9.13 -44.33
C LEU A 26 -26.31 7.64 -44.70
N LEU A 27 -26.87 7.33 -45.87
CA LEU A 27 -26.86 5.99 -46.45
C LEU A 27 -25.43 5.48 -46.66
N LEU A 28 -24.52 6.31 -47.18
CA LEU A 28 -23.12 5.93 -47.37
C LEU A 28 -22.41 5.64 -46.03
N SER A 29 -22.68 6.44 -44.99
CA SER A 29 -22.09 6.27 -43.66
C SER A 29 -22.58 5.00 -42.95
N VAL A 30 -23.87 4.67 -43.11
CA VAL A 30 -24.47 3.45 -42.56
C VAL A 30 -23.95 2.22 -43.30
N VAL A 31 -23.86 2.28 -44.63
CA VAL A 31 -23.27 1.20 -45.43
C VAL A 31 -21.82 0.98 -45.04
N ALA A 32 -21.02 2.05 -44.88
CA ALA A 32 -19.63 1.97 -44.44
C ALA A 32 -19.51 1.34 -43.04
N ALA A 33 -20.31 1.77 -42.07
CA ALA A 33 -20.32 1.23 -40.72
C ALA A 33 -20.73 -0.25 -40.69
N VAL A 34 -21.74 -0.63 -41.45
CA VAL A 34 -22.18 -2.03 -41.59
C VAL A 34 -21.10 -2.86 -42.27
N THR A 35 -20.43 -2.36 -43.32
CA THR A 35 -19.30 -3.09 -43.93
C THR A 35 -18.13 -3.26 -42.96
N VAL A 36 -17.78 -2.26 -42.15
CA VAL A 36 -16.71 -2.39 -41.15
C VAL A 36 -17.07 -3.44 -40.10
N LEU A 37 -18.31 -3.45 -39.61
CA LEU A 37 -18.79 -4.43 -38.64
C LEU A 37 -18.84 -5.85 -39.22
N VAL A 38 -19.28 -6.00 -40.47
CA VAL A 38 -19.31 -7.28 -41.18
C VAL A 38 -17.89 -7.76 -41.47
N CYS A 39 -16.97 -6.88 -41.88
CA CYS A 39 -15.56 -7.22 -42.08
C CYS A 39 -14.88 -7.61 -40.76
N ALA A 40 -15.17 -6.91 -39.65
CA ALA A 40 -14.65 -7.24 -38.33
C ALA A 40 -15.19 -8.58 -37.82
N LEU A 41 -16.49 -8.84 -38.00
CA LEU A 41 -17.12 -10.11 -37.64
C LEU A 41 -16.59 -11.25 -38.52
N HIS A 42 -16.45 -11.03 -39.83
CA HIS A 42 -15.91 -12.03 -40.74
C HIS A 42 -14.43 -12.32 -40.44
N TRP A 43 -13.63 -11.30 -40.11
CA TRP A 43 -12.26 -11.45 -39.65
C TRP A 43 -12.18 -12.20 -38.32
N MET A 44 -13.04 -11.89 -37.34
CA MET A 44 -13.14 -12.60 -36.07
C MET A 44 -13.53 -14.06 -36.24
N LEU A 45 -14.51 -14.36 -37.12
CA LEU A 45 -14.95 -15.72 -37.41
C LEU A 45 -13.86 -16.52 -38.15
N LYS A 46 -13.12 -15.88 -39.05
CA LYS A 46 -12.04 -16.51 -39.83
C LYS A 46 -10.76 -16.73 -39.01
N ASN A 47 -10.46 -15.84 -38.05
CA ASN A 47 -9.32 -15.97 -37.14
C ASN A 47 -9.61 -16.83 -35.90
N ARG A 48 -10.81 -17.41 -35.78
CA ARG A 48 -11.18 -18.34 -34.69
C ARG A 48 -10.36 -19.65 -34.72
N ALA A 49 -9.67 -19.94 -35.82
CA ALA A 49 -8.88 -21.16 -36.03
C ALA A 49 -7.34 -20.96 -35.95
N SER A 50 -6.85 -19.74 -35.73
CA SER A 50 -5.43 -19.50 -35.48
C SER A 50 -5.24 -19.11 -34.02
N GLY A 51 -4.83 -20.06 -33.19
CA GLY A 51 -4.57 -19.92 -31.75
C GLY A 51 -3.42 -18.98 -31.38
N LYS A 52 -3.32 -17.82 -32.04
CA LYS A 52 -2.52 -16.69 -31.59
C LYS A 52 -3.42 -15.88 -30.69
N SER A 53 -3.35 -16.20 -29.40
CA SER A 53 -3.90 -15.37 -28.32
C SER A 53 -3.49 -13.92 -28.59
N PHE A 54 -4.46 -13.09 -28.95
CA PHE A 54 -4.28 -11.65 -28.94
C PHE A 54 -4.15 -11.30 -27.45
N PHE A 55 -2.91 -11.27 -26.98
CA PHE A 55 -2.55 -10.97 -25.61
C PHE A 55 -2.86 -9.49 -25.37
N LEU A 56 -4.14 -9.19 -25.18
CA LEU A 56 -4.55 -8.03 -24.41
C LEU A 56 -3.89 -8.23 -23.05
N TRP A 57 -2.80 -7.51 -22.81
CA TRP A 57 -2.26 -7.32 -21.48
C TRP A 57 -3.34 -6.56 -20.70
N SER A 58 -4.37 -7.27 -20.23
CA SER A 58 -5.07 -6.86 -19.02
C SER A 58 -3.97 -6.82 -17.98
N ALA A 59 -3.64 -5.62 -17.51
CA ALA A 59 -2.86 -5.47 -16.30
C ALA A 59 -3.71 -6.11 -15.20
N GLU A 60 -3.52 -7.41 -15.01
CA GLU A 60 -4.10 -8.16 -13.92
C GLU A 60 -3.68 -7.40 -12.67
N LEU A 61 -4.64 -6.80 -11.97
CA LEU A 61 -4.39 -6.05 -10.75
C LEU A 61 -3.68 -7.01 -9.81
N ALA A 62 -2.36 -6.81 -9.65
CA ALA A 62 -1.53 -7.73 -8.90
C ALA A 62 -2.13 -7.89 -7.50
N THR A 63 -2.46 -9.13 -7.14
CA THR A 63 -3.03 -9.46 -5.83
C THR A 63 -2.09 -8.96 -4.73
N PRO A 64 -2.61 -8.45 -3.60
CA PRO A 64 -1.76 -7.94 -2.55
C PRO A 64 -0.75 -9.00 -2.08
N PHE A 65 0.47 -8.56 -1.74
CA PHE A 65 1.56 -9.47 -1.38
C PHE A 65 1.26 -10.26 -0.10
N LEU A 66 0.68 -9.63 0.92
CA LEU A 66 0.36 -10.28 2.20
C LEU A 66 -1.03 -10.94 2.16
N ASP A 67 -1.08 -12.24 2.47
CA ASP A 67 -2.31 -13.06 2.48
C ASP A 67 -2.36 -14.03 3.69
N LYS A 68 -1.54 -13.78 4.71
CA LYS A 68 -1.29 -14.60 5.91
C LYS A 68 -0.51 -15.89 5.67
N SER A 69 -0.12 -16.21 4.43
CA SER A 69 0.88 -17.23 4.18
C SER A 69 2.29 -16.70 4.46
N ARG A 70 3.24 -17.63 4.68
CA ARG A 70 4.65 -17.30 4.86
C ARG A 70 5.31 -17.09 3.50
N LYS A 71 5.89 -15.91 3.29
CA LYS A 71 6.52 -15.47 2.03
C LYS A 71 7.93 -14.96 2.29
N LYS A 72 8.65 -14.63 1.21
CA LYS A 72 10.01 -14.10 1.28
C LYS A 72 10.09 -12.68 0.74
N LEU A 73 10.71 -11.81 1.52
CA LEU A 73 11.12 -10.47 1.10
C LEU A 73 12.60 -10.50 0.76
N VAL A 74 12.99 -9.83 -0.33
CA VAL A 74 14.40 -9.74 -0.75
C VAL A 74 14.90 -8.34 -0.46
N LEU A 75 15.98 -8.23 0.32
CA LEU A 75 16.61 -6.95 0.62
C LEU A 75 17.21 -6.38 -0.67
N VAL A 76 16.85 -5.15 -1.01
CA VAL A 76 17.38 -4.45 -2.18
C VAL A 76 18.37 -3.37 -1.74
N ASP A 77 18.06 -2.69 -0.65
CA ASP A 77 18.86 -1.59 -0.18
C ASP A 77 18.77 -1.41 1.34
N LYS A 78 19.85 -0.92 1.94
CA LYS A 78 19.97 -0.63 3.37
C LYS A 78 20.55 0.77 3.52
N ILE A 79 19.67 1.72 3.79
CA ILE A 79 20.02 3.14 3.85
C ILE A 79 20.21 3.53 5.32
N THR A 80 21.36 4.11 5.64
CA THR A 80 21.64 4.62 6.98
C THR A 80 20.85 5.90 7.23
N ILE A 81 20.04 5.93 8.30
CA ILE A 81 19.33 7.12 8.78
C ILE A 81 20.13 7.77 9.92
N SER A 82 20.62 6.94 10.85
CA SER A 82 21.46 7.36 11.97
C SER A 82 22.44 6.22 12.35
N PRO A 83 23.40 6.42 13.26
CA PRO A 83 24.45 5.42 13.54
C PRO A 83 23.97 3.99 13.87
N ASN A 84 22.77 3.87 14.43
CA ASN A 84 22.14 2.60 14.75
C ASN A 84 20.74 2.45 14.14
N THR A 85 20.35 3.29 13.18
CA THR A 85 19.04 3.19 12.54
C THR A 85 19.19 3.13 11.04
N PHE A 86 18.53 2.16 10.44
CA PHE A 86 18.56 1.93 9.00
C PHE A 86 17.16 1.80 8.44
N LYS A 87 16.98 2.25 7.20
CA LYS A 87 15.84 1.94 6.36
C LYS A 87 16.21 0.75 5.48
N PHE A 88 15.53 -0.37 5.70
CA PHE A 88 15.64 -1.57 4.88
C PHE A 88 14.56 -1.56 3.82
N ARG A 89 14.96 -1.56 2.56
CA ARG A 89 14.04 -1.66 1.42
C ARG A 89 14.00 -3.09 0.93
N PHE A 90 12.83 -3.70 1.00
CA PHE A 90 12.60 -5.04 0.47
C PHE A 90 11.72 -4.98 -0.77
N ARG A 91 12.10 -5.70 -1.83
CA ARG A 91 11.22 -5.87 -3.00
C ARG A 91 10.15 -6.92 -2.73
N LEU A 92 8.97 -6.69 -3.30
CA LEU A 92 7.88 -7.65 -3.41
C LEU A 92 8.12 -8.60 -4.59
N GLU A 93 7.18 -9.49 -4.86
CA GLU A 93 7.27 -10.44 -5.98
C GLU A 93 7.16 -9.73 -7.33
N CYS A 94 6.24 -8.76 -7.45
CA CYS A 94 5.96 -8.05 -8.68
C CYS A 94 6.08 -6.51 -8.50
N PRO A 95 6.67 -5.77 -9.47
CA PRO A 95 6.82 -4.31 -9.37
C PRO A 95 5.50 -3.53 -9.24
N SER A 96 4.39 -4.07 -9.74
CA SER A 96 3.05 -3.46 -9.67
C SER A 96 2.25 -3.83 -8.42
N GLN A 97 2.76 -4.77 -7.61
CA GLN A 97 2.08 -5.31 -6.44
C GLN A 97 2.15 -4.33 -5.25
N SER A 98 1.08 -4.19 -4.48
CA SER A 98 1.14 -3.56 -3.15
C SER A 98 1.41 -4.58 -2.06
N LEU A 99 1.86 -4.11 -0.90
CA LEU A 99 2.10 -4.96 0.25
C LEU A 99 0.81 -5.67 0.71
N GLY A 100 -0.34 -5.00 0.70
CA GLY A 100 -1.59 -5.54 1.24
C GLY A 100 -1.64 -5.46 2.75
N LEU A 101 -1.17 -4.35 3.33
CA LEU A 101 -1.16 -4.14 4.78
C LEU A 101 -2.17 -3.05 5.17
N PRO A 102 -3.36 -3.42 5.69
CA PRO A 102 -4.32 -2.44 6.15
C PRO A 102 -3.73 -1.53 7.23
N VAL A 103 -4.10 -0.25 7.21
CA VAL A 103 -3.55 0.76 8.12
C VAL A 103 -3.90 0.41 9.57
N GLY A 104 -2.91 0.38 10.46
CA GLY A 104 -3.06 -0.08 11.85
C GLY A 104 -2.68 -1.55 12.08
N LYS A 105 -2.40 -2.30 11.01
CA LYS A 105 -1.85 -3.66 11.06
C LYS A 105 -0.31 -3.64 10.98
N HIS A 106 0.29 -4.79 11.23
CA HIS A 106 1.74 -5.03 11.11
C HIS A 106 2.01 -6.36 10.42
N LEU A 107 3.26 -6.56 10.01
CA LEU A 107 3.80 -7.85 9.56
C LEU A 107 4.69 -8.46 10.63
N LYS A 108 4.98 -9.76 10.48
CA LYS A 108 5.98 -10.48 11.28
C LYS A 108 7.14 -10.86 10.38
N LEU A 109 8.35 -10.65 10.87
CA LEU A 109 9.57 -11.19 10.28
C LEU A 109 10.07 -12.37 11.11
N PHE A 110 10.68 -13.34 10.44
CA PHE A 110 11.23 -14.55 11.06
C PHE A 110 12.74 -14.61 10.81
N ALA A 111 13.46 -15.08 11.82
CA ALA A 111 14.91 -15.24 11.77
C ALA A 111 15.33 -16.48 12.58
N PRO A 112 16.45 -17.13 12.23
CA PRO A 112 17.03 -18.17 13.08
C PRO A 112 17.25 -17.66 14.51
N ALA A 113 16.95 -18.48 15.51
CA ALA A 113 17.17 -18.09 16.90
C ALA A 113 18.68 -18.02 17.20
N PRO A 114 19.23 -16.84 17.56
CA PRO A 114 20.63 -16.73 17.91
C PRO A 114 20.87 -17.28 19.33
N LYS A 115 22.11 -17.72 19.59
CA LYS A 115 22.55 -18.10 20.93
C LYS A 115 23.12 -16.89 21.67
N GLY A 116 22.76 -16.74 22.94
CA GLY A 116 23.34 -15.72 23.82
C GLY A 116 24.81 -16.00 24.14
N THR A 117 25.48 -15.00 24.70
CA THR A 117 26.88 -15.09 25.15
C THR A 117 27.04 -16.08 26.30
N VAL A 118 26.02 -16.20 27.14
CA VAL A 118 25.94 -17.20 28.21
C VAL A 118 24.91 -18.25 27.81
N PRO A 119 25.24 -19.56 27.83
CA PRO A 119 24.27 -20.61 27.52
C PRO A 119 22.98 -20.51 28.34
N GLY A 120 21.84 -20.63 27.66
CA GLY A 120 20.51 -20.55 28.29
C GLY A 120 20.10 -19.14 28.76
N HIS A 121 20.87 -18.10 28.45
CA HIS A 121 20.59 -16.72 28.88
C HIS A 121 20.68 -15.74 27.71
N TRP A 122 19.87 -14.69 27.76
CA TRP A 122 19.92 -13.55 26.85
C TRP A 122 19.76 -12.27 27.65
N ASN A 123 20.68 -11.32 27.50
CA ASN A 123 20.71 -10.06 28.26
C ASN A 123 20.60 -10.26 29.78
N LYS A 124 21.40 -11.20 30.32
CA LYS A 124 21.50 -11.53 31.75
C LYS A 124 20.23 -12.14 32.39
N VAL A 125 19.24 -12.50 31.58
CA VAL A 125 18.03 -13.21 32.03
C VAL A 125 17.92 -14.57 31.33
N PRO A 126 17.20 -15.56 31.92
CA PRO A 126 16.93 -16.82 31.24
C PRO A 126 16.31 -16.59 29.86
N ASP A 127 16.85 -17.24 28.83
CA ASP A 127 16.38 -17.08 27.46
C ASP A 127 15.21 -18.03 27.17
N THR A 128 14.00 -17.49 27.19
CA THR A 128 12.76 -18.23 26.91
C THR A 128 12.65 -18.69 25.45
N GLU A 129 13.54 -18.22 24.57
CA GLU A 129 13.56 -18.57 23.15
C GLU A 129 14.81 -19.41 22.78
N ALA A 130 15.61 -19.86 23.76
CA ALA A 130 16.87 -20.58 23.51
C ALA A 130 16.69 -21.90 22.75
N ASP A 131 15.58 -22.59 22.99
CA ASP A 131 15.25 -23.87 22.36
C ASP A 131 14.43 -23.73 21.07
N LEU A 132 14.11 -22.49 20.67
CA LEU A 132 13.42 -22.26 19.41
C LEU A 132 14.39 -22.39 18.24
N VAL A 133 13.90 -22.92 17.12
CA VAL A 133 14.66 -22.92 15.85
C VAL A 133 14.67 -21.51 15.24
N GLU A 134 13.58 -20.76 15.43
CA GLU A 134 13.39 -19.42 14.89
C GLU A 134 12.68 -18.51 15.88
N ILE A 135 12.94 -17.21 15.73
CA ILE A 135 12.24 -16.13 16.43
C ILE A 135 11.35 -15.38 15.45
N GLU A 136 10.24 -14.82 15.96
CA GLU A 136 9.39 -13.90 15.22
C GLU A 136 9.35 -12.52 15.88
N ARG A 137 9.35 -11.44 15.09
CA ARG A 137 9.16 -10.07 15.59
C ARG A 137 8.24 -9.28 14.68
N LYS A 138 7.45 -8.39 15.30
CA LYS A 138 6.46 -7.55 14.62
C LYS A 138 7.10 -6.26 14.15
N TYR A 139 6.81 -5.86 12.92
CA TYR A 139 7.23 -4.57 12.35
C TYR A 139 6.08 -3.92 11.61
N THR A 140 5.97 -2.61 11.76
CA THR A 140 5.08 -1.79 10.94
C THR A 140 5.91 -1.03 9.93
N PRO A 141 5.72 -1.27 8.62
CA PRO A 141 6.36 -0.51 7.56
C PRO A 141 6.01 0.97 7.60
N ILE A 142 6.90 1.77 7.01
CA ILE A 142 6.68 3.21 6.79
C ILE A 142 6.08 3.52 5.41
N THR A 143 5.97 2.52 4.54
CA THR A 143 5.26 2.58 3.24
C THR A 143 3.86 2.00 3.37
N GLY A 144 2.86 2.61 2.72
CA GLY A 144 1.51 2.03 2.58
C GLY A 144 1.28 1.40 1.21
N ASP A 145 0.05 0.93 0.97
CA ASP A 145 -0.34 0.21 -0.26
C ASP A 145 -0.38 1.07 -1.54
N GLU A 146 -0.25 2.38 -1.41
CA GLU A 146 0.04 3.30 -2.50
C GLU A 146 1.41 3.05 -3.14
N VAL A 147 2.36 2.52 -2.37
CA VAL A 147 3.70 2.18 -2.86
C VAL A 147 3.65 0.77 -3.45
N LYS A 148 4.11 0.65 -4.71
CA LYS A 148 4.14 -0.62 -5.44
C LYS A 148 5.56 -1.17 -5.54
N GLY A 149 5.67 -2.50 -5.52
CA GLY A 149 6.89 -3.24 -5.80
C GLY A 149 7.88 -3.34 -4.65
N TYR A 150 7.74 -2.55 -3.58
CA TYR A 150 8.62 -2.62 -2.42
C TYR A 150 7.94 -2.20 -1.12
N VAL A 151 8.60 -2.52 0.00
CA VAL A 151 8.24 -2.11 1.35
C VAL A 151 9.49 -1.60 2.07
N ASP A 152 9.36 -0.46 2.78
CA ASP A 152 10.45 0.07 3.62
C ASP A 152 10.16 -0.16 5.11
N LEU A 153 11.15 -0.73 5.82
CA LEU A 153 11.15 -0.88 7.27
C LEU A 153 12.24 0.00 7.88
N VAL A 154 11.89 0.79 8.90
CA VAL A 154 12.87 1.53 9.71
C VAL A 154 13.16 0.76 10.98
N ILE A 155 14.41 0.39 11.18
CA ILE A 155 14.81 -0.51 12.26
C ILE A 155 16.02 0.08 12.97
N LYS A 156 15.88 0.22 14.29
CA LYS A 156 16.99 0.49 15.19
C LYS A 156 17.70 -0.81 15.53
N VAL A 157 18.99 -0.86 15.25
CA VAL A 157 19.88 -1.99 15.51
C VAL A 157 20.45 -1.88 16.91
N TYR A 158 20.13 -2.86 17.75
CA TYR A 158 20.71 -3.00 19.08
C TYR A 158 21.88 -3.97 19.00
N ARG A 159 23.12 -3.46 18.89
CA ARG A 159 24.29 -4.33 18.70
C ARG A 159 24.76 -4.93 20.02
N LYS A 160 25.33 -6.13 19.92
CA LYS A 160 26.01 -6.81 21.01
C LYS A 160 27.11 -5.93 21.58
N GLY A 161 27.18 -5.84 22.92
CA GLY A 161 28.24 -5.12 23.63
C GLY A 161 28.13 -3.59 23.69
N GLU A 162 27.19 -2.96 22.97
CA GLU A 162 27.01 -1.49 23.03
C GLU A 162 26.51 -1.01 24.40
N LEU A 163 25.64 -1.79 25.05
CA LEU A 163 25.05 -1.44 26.33
C LEU A 163 25.37 -2.50 27.38
N ALA A 164 26.01 -2.11 28.48
CA ALA A 164 26.36 -3.02 29.58
C ALA A 164 25.14 -3.75 30.19
N GLN A 165 23.96 -3.13 30.14
CA GLN A 165 22.69 -3.73 30.58
C GLN A 165 22.15 -4.78 29.60
N PHE A 166 22.49 -4.69 28.31
CA PHE A 166 22.04 -5.58 27.25
C PHE A 166 23.26 -6.14 26.46
N PRO A 167 24.09 -6.98 27.10
CA PRO A 167 25.34 -7.45 26.52
C PRO A 167 25.16 -8.23 25.21
N ASP A 168 24.03 -8.91 25.01
CA ASP A 168 23.74 -9.71 23.83
C ASP A 168 23.09 -8.91 22.69
N GLY A 169 22.62 -7.69 22.97
CA GLY A 169 21.91 -6.83 22.02
C GLY A 169 20.50 -7.33 21.68
N GLY A 170 20.03 -6.99 20.48
CA GLY A 170 18.72 -7.38 19.94
C GLY A 170 18.84 -8.52 18.93
N LYS A 171 18.12 -9.63 19.17
CA LYS A 171 18.18 -10.83 18.31
C LYS A 171 17.86 -10.53 16.84
N MET A 172 16.64 -10.07 16.58
CA MET A 172 16.16 -9.81 15.21
C MET A 172 16.85 -8.61 14.57
N SER A 173 17.10 -7.54 15.34
CA SER A 173 17.70 -6.33 14.76
C SER A 173 19.12 -6.57 14.27
N GLN A 174 19.90 -7.39 14.98
CA GLN A 174 21.25 -7.79 14.54
C GLN A 174 21.20 -8.75 13.36
N TYR A 175 20.24 -9.68 13.33
CA TYR A 175 20.02 -10.52 12.15
C TYR A 175 19.75 -9.68 10.91
N LEU A 176 18.81 -8.73 10.98
CA LEU A 176 18.50 -7.84 9.87
C LEU A 176 19.69 -6.95 9.49
N ASP A 177 20.47 -6.47 10.46
CA ASP A 177 21.70 -5.70 10.23
C ASP A 177 22.74 -6.49 9.44
N SER A 178 22.79 -7.81 9.61
CA SER A 178 23.73 -8.72 8.92
C SER A 178 23.34 -9.05 7.47
N LEU A 179 22.12 -8.72 7.05
CA LEU A 179 21.67 -8.96 5.68
C LEU A 179 22.32 -8.00 4.69
N HIS A 180 22.65 -8.51 3.52
CA HIS A 180 23.16 -7.77 2.37
C HIS A 180 22.08 -7.69 1.27
N PRO A 181 22.14 -6.71 0.36
CA PRO A 181 21.30 -6.70 -0.82
C PRO A 181 21.37 -8.05 -1.57
N GLY A 182 20.20 -8.62 -1.87
CA GLY A 182 20.04 -9.96 -2.42
C GLY A 182 19.60 -11.01 -1.39
N ASP A 183 19.89 -10.80 -0.11
CA ASP A 183 19.47 -11.72 0.96
C ASP A 183 17.96 -11.67 1.19
N GLN A 184 17.44 -12.74 1.80
CA GLN A 184 16.01 -12.93 1.99
C GLN A 184 15.64 -13.02 3.47
N VAL A 185 14.46 -12.51 3.81
CA VAL A 185 13.82 -12.68 5.11
C VAL A 185 12.41 -13.22 4.94
N ASP A 186 12.05 -14.18 5.78
CA ASP A 186 10.70 -14.69 5.81
C ASP A 186 9.76 -13.68 6.48
N VAL A 187 8.58 -13.52 5.90
CA VAL A 187 7.55 -12.57 6.32
C VAL A 187 6.18 -13.23 6.34
N MET A 188 5.33 -12.78 7.24
CA MET A 188 3.91 -13.15 7.27
C MET A 188 3.07 -11.97 7.75
N GLY A 189 1.86 -11.84 7.23
CA GLY A 189 0.93 -10.79 7.59
C GLY A 189 -0.28 -10.79 6.66
N PRO A 190 -1.27 -9.89 6.86
CA PRO A 190 -1.31 -8.84 7.87
C PRO A 190 -1.81 -9.34 9.25
N PHE A 191 -1.31 -8.73 10.33
CA PHE A 191 -1.70 -9.01 11.71
C PHE A 191 -2.06 -7.74 12.49
N GLY A 192 -2.87 -7.87 13.54
CA GLY A 192 -3.26 -6.76 14.40
C GLY A 192 -4.78 -6.66 14.56
N LEU A 193 -5.21 -6.10 15.68
CA LEU A 193 -6.63 -6.01 16.04
C LEU A 193 -7.28 -4.70 15.62
N ILE A 194 -6.46 -3.68 15.34
CA ILE A 194 -6.89 -2.33 14.97
C ILE A 194 -6.71 -2.17 13.47
N GLU A 195 -7.67 -1.52 12.83
CA GLU A 195 -7.60 -1.11 11.44
C GLU A 195 -8.23 0.27 11.31
N TYR A 196 -7.57 1.17 10.59
CA TYR A 196 -8.12 2.48 10.26
C TYR A 196 -8.81 2.39 8.90
N LEU A 197 -10.11 2.66 8.90
CA LEU A 197 -10.97 2.59 7.72
C LEU A 197 -11.08 3.95 7.00
N GLY A 198 -10.45 4.99 7.55
CA GLY A 198 -10.52 6.37 7.06
C GLY A 198 -11.56 7.22 7.78
N ASN A 199 -11.42 8.55 7.67
CA ASN A 199 -12.38 9.54 8.18
C ASN A 199 -12.73 9.38 9.67
N GLY A 200 -11.71 9.00 10.45
CA GLY A 200 -11.81 8.80 11.90
C GLY A 200 -12.42 7.46 12.30
N GLU A 201 -12.72 6.58 11.34
CA GLU A 201 -13.31 5.26 11.62
C GLU A 201 -12.23 4.20 11.82
N PHE A 202 -12.38 3.45 12.91
CA PHE A 202 -11.52 2.34 13.29
C PHE A 202 -12.34 1.08 13.45
N GLN A 203 -11.87 -0.02 12.90
CA GLN A 203 -12.27 -1.34 13.34
C GLN A 203 -11.32 -1.81 14.44
N VAL A 204 -11.84 -2.06 15.63
CA VAL A 204 -11.12 -2.65 16.76
C VAL A 204 -11.79 -3.96 17.11
N ASN A 205 -11.10 -5.08 16.83
CA ASN A 205 -11.69 -6.42 16.85
C ASN A 205 -12.92 -6.50 15.91
N ARG A 206 -14.12 -6.62 16.49
CA ARG A 206 -15.41 -6.70 15.78
C ARG A 206 -16.25 -5.42 15.93
N ARG A 207 -15.68 -4.35 16.49
CA ARG A 207 -16.40 -3.11 16.76
C ARG A 207 -15.87 -2.00 15.88
N VAL A 208 -16.78 -1.21 15.31
CA VAL A 208 -16.44 0.02 14.58
C VAL A 208 -16.59 1.20 15.53
N LEU A 209 -15.56 2.05 15.59
CA LEU A 209 -15.49 3.24 16.42
C LEU A 209 -15.19 4.43 15.54
N LYS A 210 -15.88 5.55 15.74
CA LYS A 210 -15.57 6.81 15.07
C LYS A 210 -15.00 7.82 16.05
N LYS A 211 -13.86 8.41 15.73
CA LYS A 211 -13.14 9.37 16.57
C LYS A 211 -12.73 10.58 15.73
N LYS A 212 -13.07 11.77 16.22
CA LYS A 212 -12.63 13.05 15.62
C LYS A 212 -11.21 13.44 16.04
N HIS A 213 -10.81 13.01 17.24
CA HIS A 213 -9.51 13.31 17.83
C HIS A 213 -8.82 11.99 18.22
N ILE A 214 -7.55 11.86 17.85
CA ILE A 214 -6.71 10.71 18.20
C ILE A 214 -5.50 11.23 18.98
N GLY A 215 -5.35 10.77 20.22
CA GLY A 215 -4.12 10.93 20.98
C GLY A 215 -3.20 9.75 20.73
N MET A 216 -1.94 10.02 20.40
CA MET A 216 -0.89 9.03 20.18
C MET A 216 0.26 9.28 21.16
N VAL A 217 0.76 8.21 21.76
CA VAL A 217 1.97 8.24 22.60
C VAL A 217 2.92 7.17 22.07
N ALA A 218 4.11 7.59 21.68
CA ALA A 218 5.14 6.71 21.12
C ALA A 218 6.48 6.91 21.81
N GLY A 219 7.29 5.85 21.84
CA GLY A 219 8.66 5.88 22.34
C GLY A 219 9.61 5.14 21.40
N GLY A 220 10.71 5.77 20.99
CA GLY A 220 11.70 5.19 20.08
C GLY A 220 11.07 4.60 18.81
N THR A 221 11.36 3.33 18.52
CA THR A 221 10.82 2.61 17.34
C THR A 221 9.30 2.41 17.37
N GLY A 222 8.64 2.67 18.51
CA GLY A 222 7.17 2.61 18.62
C GLY A 222 6.42 3.68 17.84
N VAL A 223 7.12 4.59 17.15
CA VAL A 223 6.52 5.61 16.28
C VAL A 223 5.98 5.04 14.96
N THR A 224 6.50 3.91 14.46
CA THR A 224 6.14 3.43 13.11
C THR A 224 4.65 3.09 12.91
N PRO A 225 3.91 2.51 13.89
CA PRO A 225 2.46 2.35 13.76
C PRO A 225 1.72 3.70 13.74
N MET A 226 2.23 4.69 14.48
CA MET A 226 1.66 6.04 14.50
C MET A 226 1.90 6.75 13.18
N PHE A 227 3.12 6.61 12.63
CA PHE A 227 3.50 7.16 11.33
C PHE A 227 2.66 6.58 10.19
N GLN A 228 2.39 5.27 10.20
CA GLN A 228 1.53 4.62 9.20
C GLN A 228 0.12 5.24 9.18
N LEU A 229 -0.47 5.43 10.36
CA LEU A 229 -1.79 6.04 10.51
C LEU A 229 -1.79 7.53 10.11
N LEU A 230 -0.83 8.31 10.63
CA LEU A 230 -0.66 9.72 10.29
C LEU A 230 -0.51 9.92 8.79
N SER A 231 0.35 9.13 8.14
CA SER A 231 0.57 9.17 6.70
C SER A 231 -0.71 8.86 5.91
N SER A 232 -1.50 7.89 6.38
CA SER A 232 -2.78 7.56 5.75
C SER A 232 -3.80 8.70 5.87
N ILE A 233 -3.90 9.34 7.04
CA ILE A 233 -4.81 10.47 7.28
C ILE A 233 -4.43 11.64 6.39
N LEU A 234 -3.15 12.04 6.41
CA LEU A 234 -2.66 13.21 5.67
C LEU A 234 -2.75 13.03 4.15
N ARG A 235 -2.67 11.80 3.65
CA ARG A 235 -2.78 11.51 2.23
C ARG A 235 -4.22 11.46 1.72
N THR A 236 -5.17 11.12 2.60
CA THR A 236 -6.58 11.00 2.22
C THR A 236 -7.21 12.37 2.21
N GLY A 237 -7.34 12.98 1.03
CA GLY A 237 -8.02 14.25 0.87
C GLY A 237 -9.43 14.21 1.47
N GLY A 238 -9.70 15.10 2.42
CA GLY A 238 -11.01 15.21 3.08
C GLY A 238 -11.12 14.54 4.45
N ASP A 239 -10.10 13.81 4.90
CA ASP A 239 -10.08 13.29 6.27
C ASP A 239 -9.87 14.43 7.27
N LYS A 240 -10.87 14.68 8.12
CA LYS A 240 -10.88 15.77 9.12
C LYS A 240 -10.39 15.32 10.50
N THR A 241 -9.82 14.13 10.61
CA THR A 241 -9.34 13.59 11.88
C THR A 241 -8.18 14.44 12.42
N THR A 242 -8.32 14.93 13.64
CA THR A 242 -7.24 15.65 14.33
C THR A 242 -6.38 14.67 15.11
N VAL A 243 -5.06 14.78 14.99
CA VAL A 243 -4.11 13.92 15.70
C VAL A 243 -3.20 14.75 16.60
N SER A 244 -3.02 14.29 17.84
CA SER A 244 -2.01 14.80 18.77
C SER A 244 -1.01 13.69 19.06
N LEU A 245 0.27 13.90 18.76
CA LEU A 245 1.34 12.93 19.02
C LEU A 245 2.28 13.45 20.10
N LEU A 246 2.46 12.65 21.15
CA LEU A 246 3.57 12.78 22.09
C LEU A 246 4.61 11.71 21.75
N PHE A 247 5.80 12.14 21.32
CA PHE A 247 6.88 11.23 20.91
C PHE A 247 8.12 11.41 21.78
N ALA A 248 8.49 10.36 22.52
CA ALA A 248 9.61 10.37 23.45
C ALA A 248 10.82 9.59 22.91
N ASN A 249 12.01 10.18 23.03
CA ASN A 249 13.29 9.56 22.67
C ASN A 249 14.33 9.87 23.76
N ARG A 250 15.45 9.13 23.78
CA ARG A 250 16.52 9.36 24.79
C ARG A 250 17.31 10.64 24.50
N THR A 251 17.58 10.88 23.22
CA THR A 251 18.28 12.05 22.71
C THR A 251 17.55 12.61 21.49
N GLU A 252 17.88 13.83 21.07
CA GLU A 252 17.31 14.46 19.88
C GLU A 252 17.72 13.72 18.58
N GLU A 253 18.96 13.22 18.53
CA GLU A 253 19.49 12.44 17.39
C GLU A 253 18.78 11.09 17.21
N ASP A 254 18.13 10.59 18.26
CA ASP A 254 17.34 9.35 18.21
C ASP A 254 15.93 9.55 17.65
N ILE A 255 15.50 10.78 17.36
CA ILE A 255 14.15 11.07 16.86
C ILE A 255 14.01 10.51 15.44
N LEU A 256 13.33 9.37 15.35
CA LEU A 256 13.02 8.69 14.09
C LEU A 256 11.93 9.44 13.31
N LEU A 257 12.08 9.53 11.98
CA LEU A 257 11.07 10.10 11.07
C LEU A 257 10.72 11.56 11.43
N ARG A 258 11.75 12.37 11.74
CA ARG A 258 11.60 13.77 12.15
C ARG A 258 11.23 14.71 10.99
N ASP A 259 11.91 14.54 9.85
CA ASP A 259 11.78 15.38 8.65
C ASP A 259 10.74 14.80 7.67
#